data_AF-A0A183Q225-F1
#
_entry.id   AF-A0A183Q225-F1
#
_cell.length_a   1.000
_cell.length_b   1.000
_cell.length_c   1.000
_cell.angle_alpha   90.00
_cell.angle_beta   90.00
_cell.angle_gamma   90.00
#
_symmetry.space_group_name_H-M   'P 1'
#
loop_
_entity.id
_entity.type
_entity.pdbx_description
1 polymer ?
#
loop_
_entity_poly.entity_id
_entity_poly.type
_entity_poly.pdbx_seq_one_letter_code
_entity_poly.pdbx_strand_id
1 'polypeptide(L)'
;MTKKSKKLTSKNESQLRKDLKKEFLHFCQTTTIRGVTRVVTARNKTLQILWIASVILFFGGLFVCMFILTRQYLEYNVIHPPQVLRDTPSPFPSLTLCNLRPLSSEANSILNKYNLKSPRQFAIDVNNFAAKAYYFSNDIHSYQQVTSAVSMGGYLESLPQIVVPKLGHNLSHTVIHCMVSYTSNISLIKGSCVFFKYICQNQYHIRHLLTCKIFILSKETISEDVTNLTFILITRRA
;
A
#
# COMPACT_ATOMS: atom_id res chain seq x y z
N MET A 1 72.49 24.76 -45.02
CA MET A 1 72.13 23.32 -44.98
C MET A 1 70.70 23.02 -44.49
N THR A 2 69.75 23.96 -44.45
CA THR A 2 68.46 23.78 -43.76
C THR A 2 67.22 23.54 -44.66
N LYS A 3 67.30 23.78 -45.98
CA LYS A 3 66.14 23.60 -46.91
C LYS A 3 65.91 22.15 -47.37
N LYS A 4 66.93 21.29 -47.39
CA LYS A 4 66.84 19.92 -47.94
C LYS A 4 66.20 18.93 -46.95
N SER A 5 66.46 19.10 -45.65
CA SER A 5 65.91 18.25 -44.58
C SER A 5 64.39 18.49 -44.36
N LYS A 6 63.94 19.76 -44.30
CA LYS A 6 62.50 20.09 -44.20
C LYS A 6 61.66 19.63 -45.41
N LYS A 7 62.27 19.58 -46.61
CA LYS A 7 61.59 19.12 -47.83
C LYS A 7 61.37 17.60 -47.81
N LEU A 8 62.28 16.84 -47.19
CA LEU A 8 62.22 15.38 -47.11
C LEU A 8 61.17 14.90 -46.08
N THR A 9 61.07 15.57 -44.92
CA THR A 9 60.01 15.30 -43.93
C THR A 9 58.62 15.66 -44.44
N SER A 10 58.46 16.81 -45.13
CA SER A 10 57.15 17.15 -45.73
C SER A 10 56.71 16.19 -46.84
N LYS A 11 57.68 15.63 -47.59
CA LYS A 11 57.39 14.65 -48.65
C LYS A 11 56.92 13.32 -48.05
N ASN A 12 57.57 12.84 -46.99
CA ASN A 12 57.15 11.63 -46.27
C ASN A 12 55.79 11.78 -45.59
N GLU A 13 55.49 12.93 -44.97
CA GLU A 13 54.16 13.18 -44.41
C GLU A 13 53.06 13.24 -45.48
N SER A 14 53.35 13.84 -46.63
CA SER A 14 52.39 13.90 -47.75
C SER A 14 52.13 12.53 -48.37
N GLN A 15 53.13 11.64 -48.35
CA GLN A 15 53.00 10.27 -48.83
C GLN A 15 52.19 9.43 -47.83
N LEU A 16 52.53 9.51 -46.54
CA LEU A 16 51.79 8.85 -45.46
C LEU A 16 50.30 9.23 -45.46
N ARG A 17 49.97 10.51 -45.64
CA ARG A 17 48.57 10.98 -45.73
C ARG A 17 47.82 10.38 -46.93
N LYS A 18 48.51 10.16 -48.06
CA LYS A 18 47.89 9.57 -49.26
C LYS A 18 47.62 8.08 -49.06
N ASP A 19 48.55 7.37 -48.44
CA ASP A 19 48.42 5.94 -48.16
C ASP A 19 47.32 5.71 -47.11
N LEU A 20 47.32 6.50 -46.03
CA LEU A 20 46.29 6.45 -44.98
C LEU A 20 44.90 6.80 -45.52
N LYS A 21 44.81 7.75 -46.47
CA LYS A 21 43.55 8.08 -47.15
C LYS A 21 43.06 6.94 -48.05
N LYS A 22 43.95 6.21 -48.73
CA LYS A 22 43.59 5.04 -49.54
C LYS A 22 43.05 3.91 -48.67
N GLU A 23 43.74 3.60 -47.57
CA GLU A 23 43.29 2.58 -46.61
C GLU A 23 41.94 2.96 -45.99
N PHE A 24 41.76 4.23 -45.61
CA PHE A 24 40.50 4.71 -45.08
C PHE A 24 39.35 4.62 -46.10
N LEU A 25 39.60 4.95 -47.37
CA LEU A 25 38.62 4.79 -48.45
C LEU A 25 38.25 3.33 -48.67
N HIS A 26 39.24 2.44 -48.65
CA HIS A 26 39.01 1.00 -48.79
C HIS A 26 38.19 0.44 -47.62
N PHE A 27 38.49 0.87 -46.40
CA PHE A 27 37.72 0.55 -45.20
C PHE A 27 36.28 1.05 -45.29
N CYS A 28 36.06 2.30 -45.70
CA CYS A 28 34.71 2.87 -45.87
C CYS A 28 33.89 2.21 -46.98
N GLN A 29 34.52 1.53 -47.94
CA GLN A 29 33.85 0.77 -49.00
C GLN A 29 33.52 -0.67 -48.57
N THR A 30 34.33 -1.26 -47.71
CA THR A 30 34.20 -2.66 -47.25
C THR A 30 33.48 -2.78 -45.92
N THR A 31 33.24 -1.67 -45.22
CA THR A 31 32.52 -1.67 -43.95
C THR A 31 31.05 -2.07 -44.11
N THR A 32 30.51 -2.69 -43.07
CA THR A 32 29.08 -3.05 -42.98
C THR A 32 28.19 -1.86 -42.59
N ILE A 33 28.78 -0.69 -42.30
CA ILE A 33 28.04 0.52 -41.94
C ILE A 33 27.26 1.02 -43.15
N ARG A 34 25.93 0.86 -43.09
CA ARG A 34 25.00 1.33 -44.12
C ARG A 34 25.10 2.85 -44.26
N GLY A 35 25.19 3.34 -45.49
CA GLY A 35 25.25 4.77 -45.83
C GLY A 35 26.67 5.29 -46.06
N VAL A 36 27.69 4.78 -45.35
CA VAL A 36 29.09 5.21 -45.51
C VAL A 36 29.65 4.83 -46.89
N THR A 37 29.32 3.63 -47.39
CA THR A 37 29.68 3.17 -48.73
C THR A 37 29.09 4.06 -49.84
N ARG A 38 27.89 4.62 -49.60
CA ARG A 38 27.20 5.54 -50.54
C ARG A 38 27.81 6.94 -50.51
N VAL A 39 28.28 7.41 -49.35
CA VAL A 39 29.02 8.68 -49.21
C VAL A 39 30.31 8.66 -50.04
N VAL A 40 31.03 7.54 -50.03
CA VAL A 40 32.33 7.41 -50.74
C VAL A 40 32.15 7.18 -52.24
N THR A 41 31.08 6.48 -52.65
CA THR A 41 30.82 6.12 -54.06
C THR A 41 30.06 7.22 -54.82
N ALA A 42 29.49 8.22 -54.13
CA ALA A 42 28.72 9.28 -54.78
C ALA A 42 29.57 10.15 -55.71
N ARG A 43 29.15 10.23 -56.99
CA ARG A 43 29.86 11.00 -58.04
C ARG A 43 29.63 12.51 -57.95
N ASN A 44 28.49 12.93 -57.41
CA ASN A 44 28.08 14.34 -57.29
C ASN A 44 28.23 14.85 -55.85
N LYS A 45 28.81 16.04 -55.67
CA LYS A 45 29.04 16.65 -54.35
C LYS A 45 27.73 16.92 -53.57
N THR A 46 26.65 17.27 -54.26
CA THR A 46 25.33 17.49 -53.65
C THR A 46 24.74 16.21 -53.05
N LEU A 47 24.83 15.10 -53.79
CA LEU A 47 24.40 13.79 -53.30
C LEU A 47 25.28 13.30 -52.15
N GLN A 48 26.59 13.56 -52.21
CA GLN A 48 27.49 13.23 -51.12
C GLN A 48 27.13 13.96 -49.81
N ILE A 49 26.82 15.26 -49.89
CA ILE A 49 26.36 16.05 -48.74
C ILE A 49 25.06 15.48 -48.17
N LEU A 50 24.11 15.12 -49.04
CA LEU A 50 22.85 14.50 -48.62
C LEU A 50 23.10 13.18 -47.87
N TRP A 51 23.94 12.29 -48.40
CA TRP A 51 24.29 11.03 -47.74
C TRP A 51 24.96 11.26 -46.39
N ILE A 52 25.87 12.23 -46.28
CA ILE A 52 26.53 12.59 -45.02
C ILE A 52 25.49 13.10 -44.01
N ALA A 53 24.61 14.01 -44.44
CA ALA A 53 23.56 14.55 -43.59
C ALA A 53 22.62 13.45 -43.08
N SER A 54 22.23 12.50 -43.94
CA SER A 54 21.42 11.36 -43.52
C SER A 54 22.15 10.46 -42.51
N VAL A 55 23.43 10.14 -42.73
CA VAL A 55 24.20 9.33 -41.78
C VAL A 55 24.32 10.01 -40.42
N ILE A 56 24.59 11.32 -40.40
CA ILE A 56 24.67 12.10 -39.15
C ILE A 56 23.31 12.14 -38.44
N LEU A 57 22.23 12.37 -39.17
CA LEU A 57 20.88 12.41 -38.62
C LEU A 57 20.49 11.07 -37.99
N PHE A 58 20.71 9.96 -38.70
CA PHE A 58 20.41 8.62 -38.17
C PHE A 58 21.29 8.25 -36.98
N PHE A 59 22.57 8.61 -37.01
CA PHE A 59 23.48 8.37 -35.88
C PHE A 59 23.06 9.17 -34.63
N GLY A 60 22.69 10.44 -34.81
CA GLY A 60 22.14 11.27 -33.73
C GLY A 60 20.83 10.71 -33.18
N GLY A 61 19.91 10.28 -34.05
CA GLY A 61 18.66 9.64 -33.64
C GLY A 61 18.89 8.36 -32.84
N LEU A 62 19.81 7.50 -33.28
CA LEU A 62 20.19 6.29 -32.53
C LEU A 62 20.75 6.61 -31.15
N PHE A 63 21.58 7.65 -31.04
CA PHE A 63 22.14 8.07 -29.75
C PHE A 63 21.06 8.55 -28.79
N VAL A 64 20.11 9.36 -29.28
CA VAL A 64 18.96 9.83 -28.47
C VAL A 64 18.08 8.65 -28.04
N CYS A 65 17.76 7.74 -28.95
CA CYS A 65 16.99 6.53 -28.61
C CYS A 65 17.69 5.71 -27.53
N MET A 66 19.00 5.47 -27.66
CA MET A 66 19.77 4.72 -26.67
C MET A 66 19.75 5.44 -25.30
N PHE A 67 19.91 6.77 -25.29
CA PHE A 67 19.82 7.54 -24.05
C PHE A 67 18.46 7.38 -23.36
N ILE A 68 17.35 7.45 -24.12
CA ILE A 68 16.00 7.26 -23.58
C ILE A 68 15.83 5.83 -23.04
N LEU A 69 16.22 4.81 -23.80
CA LEU A 69 16.12 3.40 -23.35
C LEU A 69 16.93 3.16 -22.08
N THR A 70 18.13 3.72 -21.99
CA THR A 70 18.98 3.59 -20.80
C THR A 70 18.33 4.26 -19.59
N ARG A 71 17.75 5.45 -19.77
CA ARG A 71 17.02 6.13 -18.69
C ARG A 71 15.82 5.31 -18.22
N GLN A 72 15.04 4.76 -19.14
CA GLN A 72 13.90 3.88 -18.81
C GLN A 72 14.34 2.61 -18.08
N TYR A 73 15.46 2.01 -18.48
CA TYR A 73 16.02 0.84 -17.80
C TYR A 73 16.46 1.17 -16.37
N LEU A 74 17.14 2.31 -16.17
CA LEU A 74 17.58 2.78 -14.85
C LEU A 74 16.46 3.30 -13.96
N GLU A 75 15.26 3.53 -14.50
CA GLU A 75 14.08 3.89 -13.73
C GLU A 75 13.48 2.67 -13.00
N TYR A 76 13.93 1.46 -13.33
CA TYR A 76 13.49 0.21 -12.69
C TYR A 76 11.97 0.10 -12.56
N ASN A 77 11.23 0.53 -13.59
CA ASN A 77 9.78 0.42 -13.61
C ASN A 77 9.38 -1.07 -13.67
N VAL A 78 9.07 -1.64 -12.51
CA VAL A 78 8.60 -3.03 -12.40
C VAL A 78 7.09 -3.06 -12.62
N ILE A 79 6.68 -3.66 -13.74
CA ILE A 79 5.28 -3.96 -13.99
C ILE A 79 5.00 -5.33 -13.36
N HIS A 80 4.22 -5.37 -12.29
CA HIS A 80 3.73 -6.60 -11.70
C HIS A 80 2.38 -6.96 -12.34
N PRO A 81 2.31 -7.90 -13.30
CA PRO A 81 1.03 -8.35 -13.82
C PRO A 81 0.27 -9.07 -12.68
N PRO A 82 -0.98 -8.68 -12.38
CA PRO A 82 -1.78 -9.40 -11.41
C PRO A 82 -2.08 -10.80 -11.96
N GLN A 83 -1.48 -11.82 -11.37
CA GLN A 83 -1.84 -13.21 -11.66
C GLN A 83 -2.97 -13.63 -10.72
N VAL A 84 -4.08 -14.07 -11.30
CA VAL A 84 -5.20 -14.63 -10.53
C VAL A 84 -4.98 -16.13 -10.39
N LEU A 85 -4.40 -16.55 -9.26
CA LEU A 85 -4.35 -17.96 -8.86
C LEU A 85 -5.72 -18.36 -8.33
N ARG A 86 -6.45 -19.22 -9.05
CA ARG A 86 -7.79 -19.67 -8.65
C ARG A 86 -7.81 -20.90 -7.74
N ASP A 87 -6.77 -21.73 -7.83
CA ASP A 87 -6.77 -23.07 -7.21
C ASP A 87 -5.68 -23.26 -6.15
N THR A 88 -5.15 -22.17 -5.60
CA THR A 88 -4.21 -22.26 -4.46
C THR A 88 -4.98 -22.30 -3.15
N PRO A 89 -4.76 -23.33 -2.30
CA PRO A 89 -5.35 -23.36 -0.97
C PRO A 89 -4.84 -22.15 -0.20
N SER A 90 -5.78 -21.32 0.26
CA SER A 90 -5.50 -20.18 1.12
C SER A 90 -6.07 -20.48 2.50
N PRO A 91 -5.34 -20.20 3.58
CA PRO A 91 -5.89 -20.35 4.92
C PRO A 91 -7.11 -19.45 5.08
N PHE A 92 -8.18 -20.00 5.65
CA PHE A 92 -9.33 -19.22 6.09
C PHE A 92 -8.92 -17.98 6.93
N PRO A 93 -9.42 -16.77 6.60
CA PRO A 93 -8.96 -15.54 7.23
C PRO A 93 -9.43 -15.42 8.69
N SER A 94 -8.71 -14.64 9.49
CA SER A 94 -9.20 -14.22 10.80
C SER A 94 -10.39 -13.28 10.65
N LEU A 95 -11.46 -13.51 11.40
CA LEU A 95 -12.65 -12.66 11.37
C LEU A 95 -12.74 -11.82 12.64
N THR A 96 -12.93 -10.50 12.48
CA THR A 96 -13.14 -9.60 13.62
C THR A 96 -14.59 -9.16 13.65
N LEU A 97 -15.29 -9.47 14.75
CA LEU A 97 -16.67 -9.04 14.97
C LEU A 97 -16.69 -7.97 16.05
N CYS A 98 -17.23 -6.80 15.71
CA CYS A 98 -17.39 -5.69 16.63
C CYS A 98 -18.86 -5.40 16.90
N ASN A 99 -19.22 -5.23 18.17
CA ASN A 99 -20.52 -4.66 18.51
C ASN A 99 -20.44 -3.13 18.44
N LEU A 100 -21.29 -2.53 17.61
CA LEU A 100 -21.41 -1.06 17.46
C LEU A 100 -21.96 -0.38 18.71
N ARG A 101 -22.65 -1.12 19.57
CA ARG A 101 -23.09 -0.64 20.87
C ARG A 101 -21.98 -0.86 21.91
N PRO A 102 -21.44 0.20 22.54
CA PRO A 102 -20.34 0.10 23.50
C PRO A 102 -20.78 -0.46 24.86
N LEU A 103 -22.06 -0.31 25.21
CA LEU A 103 -22.61 -0.63 26.52
C LEU A 103 -23.64 -1.75 26.45
N SER A 104 -23.40 -2.78 27.26
CA SER A 104 -24.32 -3.90 27.45
C SER A 104 -25.62 -3.48 28.15
N SER A 105 -26.62 -4.36 28.15
CA SER A 105 -27.88 -4.12 28.87
C SER A 105 -27.65 -4.03 30.38
N GLU A 106 -26.63 -4.75 30.86
CA GLU A 106 -26.19 -4.81 32.25
C GLU A 106 -25.33 -3.61 32.65
N ALA A 107 -24.83 -2.82 31.69
CA ALA A 107 -23.99 -1.66 31.98
C ALA A 107 -24.69 -0.65 32.91
N ASN A 108 -25.99 -0.43 32.75
CA ASN A 108 -26.74 0.49 33.61
C ASN A 108 -26.81 0.01 35.08
N SER A 109 -26.93 -1.30 35.33
CA SER A 109 -26.94 -1.82 36.70
C SER A 109 -25.56 -1.72 37.34
N ILE A 110 -24.50 -1.92 36.55
CA ILE A 110 -23.11 -1.72 37.00
C ILE A 110 -22.87 -0.25 37.34
N LEU A 111 -23.25 0.68 36.47
CA LEU A 111 -23.09 2.12 36.70
C LEU A 111 -23.82 2.55 37.98
N ASN A 112 -25.08 2.12 38.16
CA ASN A 112 -25.85 2.40 39.36
C ASN A 112 -25.18 1.81 40.62
N LYS A 113 -24.64 0.59 40.54
CA LYS A 113 -23.95 -0.06 41.68
C LYS A 113 -22.74 0.74 42.17
N TYR A 114 -22.01 1.38 41.26
CA TYR A 114 -20.86 2.23 41.61
C TYR A 114 -21.22 3.72 41.75
N ASN A 115 -22.52 4.08 41.74
CA ASN A 115 -23.01 5.46 41.75
C ASN A 115 -22.38 6.34 40.65
N LEU A 116 -22.15 5.75 39.47
CA LEU A 116 -21.58 6.43 38.31
C LEU A 116 -22.69 6.97 37.39
N LYS A 117 -22.43 8.13 36.78
CA LYS A 117 -23.38 8.78 35.86
C LYS A 117 -23.55 7.96 34.58
N SER A 118 -24.76 7.96 34.03
CA SER A 118 -25.01 7.38 32.71
C SER A 118 -24.35 8.24 31.61
N PRO A 119 -24.08 7.69 30.41
CA PRO A 119 -23.50 8.47 29.31
C PRO A 119 -24.34 9.69 28.95
N ARG A 120 -25.68 9.54 29.02
CA ARG A 120 -26.61 10.63 28.75
C ARG A 120 -26.48 11.74 29.79
N GLN A 121 -26.41 11.38 31.07
CA GLN A 121 -26.26 12.36 32.14
C GLN A 121 -24.90 13.06 32.06
N PHE A 122 -23.83 12.30 31.81
CA PHE A 122 -22.51 12.85 31.56
C PHE A 122 -22.52 13.88 30.42
N ALA A 123 -23.08 13.53 29.27
CA ALA A 123 -23.17 14.44 28.13
C ALA A 123 -23.95 15.71 28.45
N ILE A 124 -25.05 15.62 29.21
CA ILE A 124 -25.81 16.80 29.66
C ILE A 124 -24.95 17.68 30.57
N ASP A 125 -24.27 17.10 31.56
CA ASP A 125 -23.46 17.85 32.52
C ASP A 125 -22.27 18.55 31.85
N VAL A 126 -21.60 17.86 30.92
CA VAL A 126 -20.49 18.38 30.12
C VAL A 126 -20.96 19.52 29.21
N ASN A 127 -22.10 19.36 28.55
CA ASN A 127 -22.68 20.42 27.73
C ASN A 127 -23.10 21.65 28.56
N ASN A 128 -23.70 21.44 29.73
CA ASN A 128 -24.07 22.53 30.63
C ASN A 128 -22.84 23.27 31.15
N PHE A 129 -21.77 22.56 31.48
CA PHE A 129 -20.49 23.17 31.85
C PHE A 129 -19.90 23.97 30.69
N ALA A 130 -19.87 23.40 29.48
CA ALA A 130 -19.35 24.06 28.28
C ALA A 130 -20.14 25.33 27.97
N ALA A 131 -21.47 25.29 28.04
CA ALA A 131 -22.32 26.46 27.88
C ALA A 131 -22.02 27.53 28.95
N LYS A 132 -21.82 27.13 30.22
CA LYS A 132 -21.48 28.09 31.28
C LYS A 132 -20.12 28.75 31.06
N ALA A 133 -19.11 27.97 30.67
CA ALA A 133 -17.76 28.45 30.39
C ALA A 133 -17.75 29.46 29.23
N TYR A 134 -18.49 29.16 28.17
CA TYR A 134 -18.59 30.01 26.98
C TYR A 134 -19.39 31.29 27.24
N TYR A 135 -20.62 31.18 27.76
CA TYR A 135 -21.53 32.33 27.88
C TYR A 135 -21.27 33.22 29.09
N PHE A 136 -20.86 32.66 30.23
CA PHE A 136 -20.81 33.41 31.50
C PHE A 136 -19.40 33.68 32.01
N SER A 137 -18.42 32.84 31.64
CA SER A 137 -17.04 32.96 32.14
C SER A 137 -16.04 33.47 31.08
N ASN A 138 -16.45 33.51 29.80
CA ASN A 138 -15.60 33.81 28.64
C ASN A 138 -14.29 32.98 28.62
N ASP A 139 -14.33 31.77 29.19
CA ASP A 139 -13.19 30.86 29.27
C ASP A 139 -13.18 29.93 28.06
N ILE A 140 -12.63 30.45 26.97
CA ILE A 140 -12.56 29.79 25.67
C ILE A 140 -11.71 28.51 25.76
N HIS A 141 -10.67 28.51 26.60
CA HIS A 141 -9.76 27.37 26.73
C HIS A 141 -10.47 26.18 27.36
N SER A 142 -11.16 26.38 28.49
CA SER A 142 -11.93 25.32 29.13
C SER A 142 -13.08 24.83 28.25
N TYR A 143 -13.73 25.73 27.53
CA TYR A 143 -14.75 25.36 26.54
C TYR A 143 -14.19 24.39 25.48
N GLN A 144 -13.08 24.74 24.84
CA GLN A 144 -12.45 23.93 23.78
C GLN A 144 -11.99 22.55 24.26
N GLN A 145 -11.51 22.44 25.49
CA GLN A 145 -11.11 21.14 26.05
C GLN A 145 -12.34 20.26 26.31
N VAL A 146 -13.39 20.82 26.90
CA VAL A 146 -14.55 20.05 27.37
C VAL A 146 -15.48 19.61 26.24
N THR A 147 -15.65 20.42 25.18
CA THR A 147 -16.45 20.03 24.00
C THR A 147 -15.90 18.78 23.30
N SER A 148 -14.58 18.60 23.26
CA SER A 148 -13.96 17.39 22.69
C SER A 148 -14.28 16.11 23.47
N ALA A 149 -14.62 16.24 24.77
CA ALA A 149 -14.89 15.14 25.68
C ALA A 149 -16.37 14.71 25.73
N VAL A 150 -17.29 15.39 25.04
CA VAL A 150 -18.74 15.06 25.02
C VAL A 150 -19.03 13.69 24.37
N SER A 151 -18.06 13.13 23.65
CA SER A 151 -18.20 11.83 22.98
C SER A 151 -18.30 10.66 23.96
N MET A 152 -18.80 9.51 23.47
CA MET A 152 -18.76 8.25 24.23
C MET A 152 -17.33 7.83 24.61
N GLY A 153 -16.33 8.21 23.81
CA GLY A 153 -14.92 8.03 24.15
C GLY A 153 -14.52 8.81 25.39
N GLY A 154 -14.84 10.11 25.42
CA GLY A 154 -14.58 10.95 26.59
C GLY A 154 -15.33 10.48 27.84
N TYR A 155 -16.55 9.97 27.69
CA TYR A 155 -17.28 9.36 28.80
C TYR A 155 -16.54 8.15 29.37
N LEU A 156 -16.16 7.18 28.54
CA LEU A 156 -15.51 5.96 29.03
C LEU A 156 -14.09 6.21 29.56
N GLU A 157 -13.38 7.20 29.03
CA GLU A 157 -12.09 7.67 29.61
C GLU A 157 -12.27 8.32 30.99
N SER A 158 -13.42 8.96 31.24
CA SER A 158 -13.73 9.54 32.56
C SER A 158 -14.05 8.48 33.63
N LEU A 159 -14.34 7.23 33.22
CA LEU A 159 -14.69 6.16 34.15
C LEU A 159 -13.46 5.49 34.77
N PRO A 160 -13.59 4.94 35.99
CA PRO A 160 -12.52 4.15 36.59
C PRO A 160 -12.17 2.92 35.73
N GLN A 161 -10.88 2.68 35.51
CA GLN A 161 -10.38 1.55 34.69
C GLN A 161 -10.86 0.17 35.19
N ILE A 162 -11.23 0.04 36.46
CA ILE A 162 -11.75 -1.21 37.05
C ILE A 162 -13.15 -1.55 36.51
N VAL A 163 -13.90 -0.53 36.10
CA VAL A 163 -15.31 -0.62 35.71
C VAL A 163 -15.44 -0.76 34.19
N VAL A 164 -14.64 -0.01 33.42
CA VAL A 164 -14.69 0.02 31.94
C VAL A 164 -14.73 -1.37 31.27
N PRO A 165 -13.89 -2.35 31.65
CA PRO A 165 -13.91 -3.69 31.02
C PRO A 165 -15.22 -4.46 31.25
N LYS A 166 -15.97 -4.11 32.31
CA LYS A 166 -17.22 -4.80 32.71
C LYS A 166 -18.45 -4.20 32.04
N LEU A 167 -18.36 -3.03 31.43
CA LEU A 167 -19.49 -2.35 30.76
C LEU A 167 -19.79 -2.92 29.37
N GLY A 168 -18.80 -3.57 28.75
CA GLY A 168 -18.91 -4.12 27.41
C GLY A 168 -19.83 -5.36 27.30
N HIS A 169 -20.05 -5.80 26.07
CA HIS A 169 -20.84 -7.01 25.79
C HIS A 169 -20.01 -8.29 25.99
N ASN A 170 -20.65 -9.32 26.56
CA ASN A 170 -20.10 -10.68 26.55
C ASN A 170 -20.34 -11.34 25.18
N LEU A 171 -19.52 -12.33 24.82
CA LEU A 171 -19.65 -13.08 23.56
C LEU A 171 -21.03 -13.74 23.45
N SER A 172 -21.50 -14.33 24.55
CA SER A 172 -22.81 -14.96 24.66
C SER A 172 -23.98 -14.00 24.41
N HIS A 173 -23.79 -12.69 24.59
CA HIS A 173 -24.82 -11.68 24.37
C HIS A 173 -24.86 -11.20 22.90
N THR A 174 -23.83 -11.53 22.11
CA THR A 174 -23.69 -11.07 20.72
C THR A 174 -23.82 -12.22 19.72
N VAL A 175 -23.24 -13.39 20.01
CA VAL A 175 -23.22 -14.55 19.11
C VAL A 175 -23.97 -15.72 19.77
N ILE A 176 -25.07 -16.16 19.16
CA ILE A 176 -25.88 -17.29 19.64
C ILE A 176 -25.24 -18.60 19.22
N HIS A 177 -24.93 -18.70 17.93
CA HIS A 177 -24.42 -19.90 17.30
C HIS A 177 -23.36 -19.54 16.27
N CYS A 178 -22.36 -20.40 16.17
CA CYS A 178 -21.40 -20.43 15.09
C CYS A 178 -21.46 -21.80 14.42
N MET A 179 -21.41 -21.81 13.10
CA MET A 179 -21.41 -23.02 12.29
C MET A 179 -20.21 -22.98 11.35
N VAL A 180 -19.48 -24.08 11.27
CA VAL A 180 -18.35 -24.28 10.36
C VAL A 180 -18.73 -25.40 9.39
N SER A 181 -18.54 -25.17 8.09
CA SER A 181 -18.77 -26.17 7.04
C SER A 181 -17.45 -26.54 6.38
N TYR A 182 -17.17 -27.84 6.27
CA TYR A 182 -15.98 -28.39 5.63
C TYR A 182 -16.31 -28.96 4.24
N THR A 183 -15.30 -29.03 3.37
CA THR A 183 -15.40 -29.62 2.02
C THR A 183 -15.86 -31.07 2.01
N SER A 184 -15.43 -31.86 3.01
CA SER A 184 -15.65 -33.31 3.05
C SER A 184 -16.87 -33.75 3.86
N ASN A 185 -17.45 -32.90 4.71
CA ASN A 185 -18.70 -33.13 5.44
C ASN A 185 -19.20 -31.84 6.12
N ILE A 186 -20.52 -31.62 6.13
CA ILE A 186 -21.15 -30.58 6.96
C ILE A 186 -21.17 -31.11 8.41
N SER A 187 -20.06 -30.98 9.14
CA SER A 187 -20.09 -31.20 10.58
C SER A 187 -20.77 -29.99 11.23
N LEU A 188 -22.07 -30.10 11.48
CA LEU A 188 -22.86 -29.08 12.15
C LEU A 188 -22.50 -29.04 13.64
N ILE A 189 -21.43 -28.31 13.98
CA ILE A 189 -21.01 -28.15 15.38
C ILE A 189 -21.78 -26.97 15.96
N LYS A 190 -22.97 -27.25 16.51
CA LYS A 190 -23.75 -26.30 17.31
C LYS A 190 -23.11 -26.21 18.70
N GLY A 191 -22.43 -25.12 18.99
CA GLY A 191 -21.90 -24.85 20.33
C GLY A 191 -21.63 -23.37 20.57
N SER A 192 -21.35 -23.01 21.83
CA SER A 192 -20.76 -21.71 22.16
C SER A 192 -19.40 -21.62 21.48
N CYS A 193 -19.09 -20.50 20.79
CA CYS A 193 -17.85 -20.31 20.02
C CYS A 193 -16.54 -20.42 20.84
N VAL A 194 -16.63 -20.73 22.13
CA VAL A 194 -15.54 -20.99 23.08
C VAL A 194 -14.98 -22.41 22.92
N PHE A 195 -15.73 -23.33 22.29
CA PHE A 195 -15.39 -24.76 22.25
C PHE A 195 -14.34 -25.13 21.19
N PHE A 196 -14.25 -24.33 20.14
CA PHE A 196 -13.09 -24.39 19.26
C PHE A 196 -12.00 -23.55 19.90
N LYS A 197 -10.75 -23.98 19.74
CA LYS A 197 -9.55 -23.27 20.19
C LYS A 197 -9.34 -21.95 19.42
N TYR A 198 -10.41 -21.23 19.07
CA TYR A 198 -10.36 -19.82 18.70
C TYR A 198 -9.75 -19.10 19.89
N ILE A 199 -8.53 -18.61 19.72
CA ILE A 199 -7.97 -17.65 20.66
C ILE A 199 -8.82 -16.39 20.46
N CYS A 200 -9.86 -16.25 21.29
CA CYS A 200 -10.60 -15.01 21.42
C CYS A 200 -9.69 -14.02 22.13
N GLN A 201 -8.83 -13.36 21.37
CA GLN A 201 -8.03 -12.29 21.93
C GLN A 201 -8.96 -11.08 22.05
N ASN A 202 -9.27 -10.70 23.29
CA ASN A 202 -9.94 -9.43 23.56
C ASN A 202 -8.94 -8.32 23.23
N GLN A 203 -9.17 -7.62 22.12
CA GLN A 203 -8.40 -6.44 21.81
C GLN A 203 -9.25 -5.21 22.15
N TYR A 204 -8.90 -4.57 23.27
CA TYR A 204 -9.45 -3.26 23.64
C TYR A 204 -8.66 -2.21 22.87
N HIS A 205 -9.12 -1.82 21.68
CA HIS A 205 -8.47 -0.72 20.97
C HIS A 205 -9.01 0.61 21.53
N ILE A 206 -8.19 1.27 22.35
CA ILE A 206 -8.51 2.48 23.12
C ILE A 206 -9.09 3.63 22.25
N ARG A 207 -8.83 3.64 20.94
CA ARG A 207 -9.36 4.69 20.03
C ARG A 207 -10.79 4.48 19.51
N HIS A 208 -11.33 3.27 19.55
CA HIS A 208 -12.70 3.00 19.09
C HIS A 208 -13.33 2.02 20.06
N LEU A 209 -14.21 2.54 20.91
CA LEU A 209 -14.78 1.88 22.10
C LEU A 209 -15.83 0.83 21.73
N LEU A 210 -15.47 -0.05 20.81
CA LEU A 210 -16.25 -1.17 20.32
C LEU A 210 -15.75 -2.42 21.03
N THR A 211 -16.64 -3.23 21.58
CA THR A 211 -16.25 -4.57 22.02
C THR A 211 -16.07 -5.43 20.78
N CYS A 212 -14.83 -5.51 20.31
CA CYS A 212 -14.42 -6.34 19.19
C CYS A 212 -13.86 -7.68 19.68
N LYS A 213 -14.21 -8.74 18.96
CA LYS A 213 -13.68 -10.10 19.20
C LYS A 213 -13.12 -10.65 17.90
N ILE A 214 -11.90 -11.15 17.98
CA ILE A 214 -11.19 -11.76 16.86
C ILE A 214 -11.38 -13.27 16.96
N PHE A 215 -11.79 -13.88 15.85
CA PHE A 215 -11.93 -15.32 15.67
C PHE A 215 -10.80 -15.81 14.76
N ILE A 216 -9.92 -16.65 15.31
CA ILE A 216 -8.77 -17.23 14.61
C ILE A 216 -8.87 -18.75 14.61
N LEU A 217 -8.84 -19.40 13.45
CA LEU A 217 -8.76 -20.87 13.37
C LEU A 217 -7.37 -21.34 13.82
N SER A 218 -7.29 -22.05 14.94
CA SER A 218 -6.03 -22.41 15.62
C SER A 218 -5.22 -23.55 14.96
N LYS A 219 -5.65 -24.14 13.84
CA LYS A 219 -4.89 -25.18 13.14
C LYS A 219 -4.84 -24.91 11.65
N GLU A 220 -3.63 -24.79 11.10
CA GLU A 220 -3.37 -24.70 9.65
C GLU A 220 -4.04 -25.85 8.87
N THR A 221 -4.01 -27.07 9.42
CA THR A 221 -4.64 -28.26 8.81
C THR A 221 -6.17 -28.22 8.76
N ILE A 222 -6.82 -27.36 9.55
CA ILE A 222 -8.29 -27.18 9.53
C ILE A 222 -8.64 -25.98 8.64
N SER A 223 -7.71 -25.03 8.47
CA SER A 223 -7.95 -23.76 7.78
C SER A 223 -8.09 -23.91 6.26
N GLU A 224 -7.51 -24.95 5.68
CA GLU A 224 -7.56 -25.23 4.23
C GLU A 224 -8.86 -25.93 3.80
N ASP A 225 -9.50 -26.68 4.70
CA ASP A 225 -10.72 -27.46 4.40
C ASP A 225 -12.04 -26.73 4.73
N VAL A 226 -11.96 -25.56 5.38
CA VAL A 226 -13.15 -24.77 5.74
C VAL A 226 -13.65 -23.99 4.53
N THR A 227 -14.90 -24.25 4.13
CA THR A 227 -15.55 -23.54 3.02
C THR A 227 -16.33 -22.33 3.50
N ASN A 228 -17.08 -22.48 4.60
CA ASN A 228 -17.99 -21.46 5.09
C ASN A 228 -17.99 -21.41 6.62
N LEU A 229 -18.03 -20.17 7.13
CA LEU A 229 -18.21 -19.87 8.55
C LEU A 229 -19.44 -18.97 8.69
N THR A 230 -20.45 -19.44 9.41
CA THR A 230 -21.72 -18.72 9.61
C THR A 230 -21.89 -18.35 11.07
N PHE A 231 -22.23 -17.08 11.33
CA PHE A 231 -22.57 -16.58 12.66
C PHE A 231 -24.04 -16.21 12.72
N ILE A 232 -24.73 -16.65 13.77
CA ILE A 232 -26.06 -16.18 14.12
C ILE A 232 -25.91 -15.15 15.23
N LEU A 233 -26.19 -13.89 14.90
CA LEU A 233 -26.01 -12.74 15.79
C LEU A 233 -27.34 -12.35 16.44
N ILE A 234 -27.28 -11.91 17.70
CA ILE A 234 -28.42 -11.26 18.36
C ILE A 234 -28.44 -9.80 17.93
N THR A 235 -29.39 -9.43 17.08
CA THR A 235 -29.74 -8.02 16.84
C THR A 235 -30.93 -7.66 17.72
N ARG A 236 -30.69 -7.30 18.99
CA ARG A 236 -31.77 -6.68 19.78
C ARG A 236 -32.11 -5.33 19.15
N ARG A 237 -33.19 -5.25 18.39
CA ARG A 237 -33.95 -4.02 18.18
C ARG A 237 -34.56 -3.66 19.54
N ALA A 238 -34.09 -2.58 20.14
CA ALA A 238 -34.81 -1.84 21.16
C ALA A 238 -35.26 -0.53 20.52
#